data_AF-A0A1R1BAK5-F1
#
_entry.id   AF-A0A1R1BAK5-F1
#
_cell.length_a   1.000
_cell.length_b   1.000
_cell.length_c   1.000
_cell.angle_alpha   90.00
_cell.angle_beta   90.00
_cell.angle_gamma   90.00
#
_symmetry.space_group_name_H-M   'P 1'
#
loop_
_entity.id
_entity.type
_entity.pdbx_description
1 polymer ?
#
loop_
_entity_poly.entity_id
_entity_poly.type
_entity_poly.pdbx_seq_one_letter_code
_entity_poly.pdbx_strand_id
1 'polypeptide(L)' 'MIKFKAEIVMFEAKIKPKYARTLYTVVDAAQREIKKTQKIHNSYNKPAEIIIYEKDDNGIWINLDKRKVESLHIS' A
#
# COMPACT_ATOMS: atom_id res chain seq x y z
N MET A 1 -12.68 -11.91 -9.66
CA MET A 1 -13.26 -11.16 -8.53
C MET A 1 -12.16 -10.36 -7.84
N ILE A 2 -12.42 -9.11 -7.42
CA ILE A 2 -11.48 -8.36 -6.57
C ILE A 2 -11.52 -8.99 -5.18
N LYS A 3 -10.35 -9.38 -4.66
CA LYS A 3 -10.25 -10.09 -3.37
C LYS A 3 -9.40 -9.34 -2.36
N PHE A 4 -8.49 -8.47 -2.80
CA PHE A 4 -7.55 -7.78 -1.91
C PHE A 4 -7.66 -6.27 -2.04
N LYS A 5 -7.43 -5.57 -0.92
CA LYS A 5 -7.36 -4.12 -0.80
C LYS A 5 -6.09 -3.75 -0.03
N ALA A 6 -5.39 -2.72 -0.46
CA ALA A 6 -4.25 -2.14 0.25
C ALA A 6 -4.53 -0.66 0.52
N GLU A 7 -4.51 -0.27 1.79
CA GLU A 7 -4.48 1.13 2.21
C GLU A 7 -3.04 1.55 2.43
N ILE A 8 -2.74 2.79 2.06
CA ILE A 8 -1.39 3.34 2.15
C ILE A 8 -1.44 4.54 3.09
N VAL A 9 -0.68 4.46 4.17
CA VAL A 9 -0.53 5.54 5.14
C VAL A 9 0.84 6.17 4.92
N MET A 10 0.84 7.43 4.46
CA MET A 10 2.03 8.25 4.31
C MET A 10 1.77 9.61 4.97
N PHE A 11 2.74 10.12 5.73
CA PHE A 11 2.62 11.35 6.50
C PHE A 11 2.06 12.50 5.65
N GLU A 12 0.99 13.15 6.13
CA GLU A 12 0.25 14.28 5.50
C GLU A 12 -0.39 14.02 4.11
N ALA A 13 -0.19 12.84 3.52
CA ALA A 13 -0.68 12.50 2.19
C ALA A 13 -1.73 11.40 2.25
N LYS A 14 -2.98 11.73 1.88
CA LYS A 14 -4.04 10.74 1.68
C LYS A 14 -3.86 10.05 0.32
N ILE A 15 -3.34 8.82 0.32
CA ILE A 15 -3.18 8.03 -0.90
C ILE A 15 -4.41 7.14 -1.09
N LYS A 16 -4.92 7.07 -2.33
CA LYS A 16 -6.09 6.25 -2.66
C LYS A 16 -5.78 4.76 -2.46
N PRO A 17 -6.69 3.98 -1.85
CA PRO A 17 -6.51 2.55 -1.68
C PRO A 17 -6.40 1.84 -3.03
N LYS A 18 -5.63 0.75 -3.07
CA LYS A 18 -5.47 -0.11 -4.23
C LYS A 18 -6.27 -1.38 -4.06
N TYR A 19 -6.80 -1.90 -5.16
CA TYR A 19 -7.61 -3.12 -5.18
C TYR A 19 -7.06 -4.07 -6.23
N ALA A 20 -6.97 -5.36 -5.90
CA ALA A 20 -6.52 -6.37 -6.85
C ALA A 20 -7.16 -7.74 -6.61
N ARG A 21 -6.94 -8.64 -7.56
CA ARG A 21 -7.39 -10.05 -7.46
C ARG A 21 -6.45 -10.91 -6.62
N THR A 22 -5.18 -10.53 -6.52
CA THR A 22 -4.14 -11.28 -5.80
C THR A 22 -3.42 -10.40 -4.79
N LEU A 23 -2.91 -11.02 -3.72
CA LEU A 23 -2.13 -10.35 -2.68
C LEU A 23 -0.88 -9.68 -3.27
N TYR A 24 -0.12 -10.40 -4.10
CA TYR A 24 1.09 -9.87 -4.74
C TYR A 24 0.80 -8.59 -5.53
N THR A 25 -0.24 -8.59 -6.36
CA THR A 25 -0.56 -7.43 -7.21
C THR A 25 -1.03 -6.24 -6.39
N VAL A 26 -1.79 -6.43 -5.31
CA VAL A 26 -2.23 -5.29 -4.47
C VAL A 26 -1.05 -4.65 -3.73
N VAL A 27 -0.11 -5.47 -3.27
CA VAL A 27 1.10 -5.02 -2.57
C VAL A 27 2.05 -4.31 -3.51
N ASP A 28 2.35 -4.89 -4.68
CA ASP A 28 3.20 -4.25 -5.70
C ASP A 28 2.59 -2.91 -6.16
N ALA A 29 1.27 -2.86 -6.40
CA ALA A 29 0.59 -1.60 -6.75
C ALA A 29 0.72 -0.54 -5.66
N ALA A 30 0.64 -0.94 -4.38
CA ALA A 30 0.80 -0.02 -3.26
C ALA A 30 2.25 0.48 -3.12
N GLN A 31 3.23 -0.41 -3.25
CA GLN A 31 4.65 -0.04 -3.22
C GLN A 31 5.03 0.92 -4.35
N ARG A 32 4.52 0.69 -5.58
CA ARG A 32 4.75 1.60 -6.71
C ARG A 32 4.17 2.99 -6.48
N GLU A 33 2.97 3.06 -5.88
CA GLU A 33 2.35 4.34 -5.53
C GLU A 33 3.16 5.09 -4.47
N ILE A 34 3.65 4.38 -3.44
CA ILE A 34 4.55 4.96 -2.43
C ILE A 34 5.80 5.55 -3.10
N LYS A 35 6.50 4.77 -3.93
CA LYS A 35 7.70 5.24 -4.65
C LYS A 35 7.40 6.45 -5.53
N LYS A 36 6.25 6.46 -6.22
CA LYS A 36 5.83 7.58 -7.06
C LYS A 36 5.57 8.84 -6.21
N THR A 37 4.84 8.71 -5.10
CA THR A 37 4.56 9.83 -4.18
C THR A 37 5.85 10.36 -3.56
N GLN A 38 6.74 9.48 -3.09
CA GLN A 38 8.04 9.86 -2.54
C GLN A 38 8.86 10.65 -3.58
N LYS A 39 8.86 10.22 -4.85
CA LYS A 39 9.53 10.92 -5.95
C LYS A 39 8.92 12.30 -6.25
N ILE A 40 7.59 12.41 -6.28
CA ILE A 40 6.89 13.68 -6.56
C ILE A 40 7.16 14.72 -5.47
N HIS A 41 7.17 14.30 -4.21
CA HIS A 41 7.29 15.19 -3.06
C HIS A 41 8.71 15.32 -2.52
N ASN A 42 9.73 14.83 -3.23
CA ASN A 42 11.13 14.72 -2.75
C ASN A 42 11.23 14.15 -1.31
N SER A 43 10.29 13.26 -0.96
CA SER A 43 10.05 12.77 0.39
C SER A 43 10.54 11.33 0.55
N TYR A 44 11.72 11.03 0.00
CA TYR A 44 12.30 9.68 -0.04
C TYR A 44 12.49 9.04 1.34
N ASN A 45 12.64 9.87 2.39
CA ASN A 45 12.86 9.41 3.76
C ASN A 45 11.60 9.38 4.62
N LYS A 46 10.41 9.68 4.06
CA LYS A 46 9.17 9.62 4.84
C LYS A 46 8.70 8.16 4.95
N PRO A 47 8.45 7.66 6.18
CA PRO A 47 7.96 6.31 6.37
C PRO A 47 6.57 6.16 5.74
N ALA A 48 6.34 4.99 5.15
CA ALA A 48 5.06 4.60 4.57
C ALA A 48 4.63 3.24 5.11
N GLU A 49 3.34 3.07 5.37
CA GLU A 49 2.77 1.79 5.77
C GLU A 49 1.74 1.32 4.75
N ILE A 50 1.80 0.03 4.42
CA ILE A 50 0.79 -0.65 3.60
C ILE A 50 -0.02 -1.54 4.53
N ILE A 51 -1.31 -1.25 4.65
CA ILE A 51 -2.26 -2.04 5.42
C ILE A 51 -3.06 -2.90 4.44
N ILE A 52 -2.97 -4.22 4.57
CA ILE A 52 -3.52 -5.16 3.61
C ILE A 52 -4.80 -5.78 4.17
N TYR A 53 -5.81 -5.86 3.32
CA TYR A 53 -7.10 -6.47 3.61
C TYR A 53 -7.45 -7.52 2.56
N GLU A 54 -8.10 -8.59 2.99
CA GLU A 54 -8.75 -9.57 2.11
C GLU A 54 -10.26 -9.53 2.32
N LYS A 55 -10.98 -9.69 1.22
CA LYS A 55 -12.43 -9.79 1.19
C LYS A 55 -12.82 -11.23 1.47
N ASP A 56 -13.58 -11.44 2.54
CA ASP A 56 -14.17 -12.74 2.85
C ASP A 56 -15.35 -13.06 1.92
N ASP A 57 -15.93 -14.25 2.08
CA ASP A 57 -17.07 -14.71 1.28
C ASP A 57 -18.36 -13.90 1.57
N ASN A 58 -18.45 -13.23 2.71
CA ASN A 58 -19.55 -12.33 3.08
C ASN A 58 -19.34 -10.90 2.55
N GLY A 59 -18.21 -10.64 1.91
CA GLY A 59 -17.84 -9.34 1.37
C GLY A 59 -17.26 -8.34 2.39
N ILE A 60 -16.91 -8.79 3.59
CA ILE A 60 -16.27 -8.04 4.67
C ILE A 60 -14.77 -7.98 4.42
N TRP A 61 -14.16 -6.82 4.68
CA TRP A 61 -12.71 -6.63 4.59
C TRP A 61 -12.05 -7.01 5.92
N ILE A 62 -11.24 -8.07 5.90
CA ILE A 62 -10.48 -8.54 7.06
C ILE A 62 -9.04 -8.07 6.91
N ASN A 63 -8.48 -7.46 7.96
CA ASN A 63 -7.08 -7.05 7.99
C ASN A 63 -6.18 -8.31 8.03
N LEU A 64 -5.34 -8.47 7.01
CA LEU A 64 -4.44 -9.61 6.88
C LEU A 64 -3.04 -9.33 7.45
N ASP A 65 -2.49 -8.17 7.10
CA ASP A 65 -1.07 -7.89 7.28
C ASP A 65 -0.80 -6.37 7.27
N LYS A 66 0.32 -5.98 7.86
CA LYS A 66 0.85 -4.61 7.85
C LYS A 66 2.32 -4.63 7.46
N ARG A 67 2.66 -3.90 6.40
CA ARG A 67 4.04 -3.80 5.91
C ARG A 67 4.55 -2.38 6.01
N LYS A 68 5.66 -2.20 6.72
CA LYS A 68 6.43 -0.95 6.69
C LYS A 68 7.28 -0.92 5.43
N VAL A 69 7.25 0.21 4.73
CA VAL A 69 8.15 0.48 3.61
C VAL A 69 9.16 1.49 4.11
N GLU A 70 10.34 1.01 4.47
CA GLU A 70 11.49 1.85 4.79
C GLU A 70 12.09 2.39 3.49
N SER A 71 12.62 3.62 3.55
CA SER A 71 13.26 4.26 2.41
C SER A 71 14.39 3.38 1.88
N LEU A 72 14.28 2.92 0.63
CA LEU A 72 15.42 2.35 -0.08
C LEU A 72 16.40 3.51 -0.34
N HIS A 73 17.40 3.67 0.52
CA HIS A 73 18.58 4.47 0.19
C HIS A 73 19.21 3.83 -1.05
N ILE A 74 19.15 4.54 -2.18
CA ILE A 74 20.04 4.24 -3.31
C ILE A 74 21.32 4.98 -2.96
N SER A 75 22.28 4.25 -2.40
CA SER A 75 23.69 4.69 -2.30
C SER A 75 24.32 4.78 -3.68
#